data_AF-A0A520IV34-F1
#
_entry.id   AF-A0A520IV34-F1
#
_cell.length_a   1.000
_cell.length_b   1.000
_cell.length_c   1.000
_cell.angle_alpha   90.00
_cell.angle_beta   90.00
_cell.angle_gamma   90.00
#
_symmetry.space_group_name_H-M   'P 1'
#
loop_
_entity.id
_entity.type
_entity.pdbx_description
1 polymer ?
#
loop_
_entity_poly.entity_id
_entity_poly.type
_entity_poly.pdbx_seq_one_letter_code
_entity_poly.pdbx_strand_id
1 'polypeptide(L)' 'FGDRVAAARKDGRALSDGERRALKVLGLGTDVDRTGLRKRYSELVRRFHPDRNGGDRAHEGELQKVIAAYQQLKGAKAFA' A
#
# COMPACT_ATOMS: atom_id res chain seq x y z
N PHE A 1 17.65 -0.19 4.77
CA PHE A 1 16.88 -1.44 4.66
C PHE A 1 16.15 -1.47 3.32
N GLY A 2 16.52 -2.42 2.45
CA GLY A 2 15.61 -2.93 1.41
C GLY A 2 15.75 -2.31 0.02
N ASP A 3 16.79 -2.74 -0.68
CA ASP A 3 16.87 -2.83 -2.14
C ASP A 3 15.60 -3.45 -2.76
N ARG A 4 15.22 -3.02 -3.99
CA ARG A 4 14.63 -3.82 -5.11
C ARG A 4 13.82 -2.93 -6.07
N VAL A 5 14.43 -2.53 -7.19
CA VAL A 5 14.39 -3.22 -8.49
C VAL A 5 12.96 -3.37 -9.03
N ALA A 6 12.72 -2.61 -10.10
CA ALA A 6 11.57 -2.70 -10.99
C ALA A 6 11.54 -4.06 -11.71
N ALA A 7 11.18 -5.12 -10.99
CA ALA A 7 10.94 -6.43 -11.56
C ALA A 7 9.43 -6.60 -11.84
N ALA A 8 9.14 -7.25 -12.96
CA ALA A 8 7.80 -7.66 -13.31
C ALA A 8 7.34 -8.76 -12.33
N ARG A 9 6.09 -8.64 -11.86
CA ARG A 9 5.46 -9.60 -10.94
C ARG A 9 5.65 -11.02 -11.43
N LYS A 10 6.14 -11.91 -10.56
CA LYS A 10 6.25 -13.35 -10.84
C LYS A 10 4.91 -14.00 -11.21
N ASP A 11 3.80 -13.40 -10.81
CA ASP A 11 2.44 -13.92 -10.96
C ASP A 11 1.88 -13.75 -12.39
N GLY A 12 2.61 -13.08 -13.30
CA GLY A 12 2.20 -12.87 -14.70
C GLY A 12 1.01 -11.91 -14.87
N ARG A 13 0.46 -11.38 -13.77
CA ARG A 13 -0.65 -10.42 -13.77
C ARG A 13 -0.12 -9.00 -13.90
N ALA A 14 -0.44 -8.36 -15.03
CA ALA A 14 -0.07 -6.97 -15.27
C ALA A 14 -0.82 -6.04 -14.31
N LEU A 15 -0.10 -5.11 -13.67
CA LEU A 15 -0.69 -4.05 -12.86
C LEU A 15 -1.15 -2.90 -13.76
N SER A 16 -2.37 -2.40 -13.54
CA SER A 16 -2.83 -1.14 -14.11
C SER A 16 -2.06 0.04 -13.51
N ASP A 17 -2.11 1.19 -14.17
CA ASP A 17 -1.48 2.41 -13.65
C ASP A 17 -2.05 2.84 -12.29
N GLY A 18 -3.33 2.60 -12.06
CA GLY A 18 -3.97 2.85 -10.76
C GLY A 18 -3.36 2.01 -9.65
N GLU A 19 -3.13 0.72 -9.91
CA GLU A 19 -2.52 -0.19 -8.95
C GLU A 19 -1.05 0.15 -8.69
N ARG A 20 -0.29 0.53 -9.73
CA ARG A 20 1.10 1.01 -9.54
C ARG A 20 1.16 2.25 -8.68
N ARG A 21 0.26 3.22 -8.89
CA ARG A 21 0.17 4.43 -8.07
C ARG A 21 -0.19 4.08 -6.63
N ALA A 22 -1.16 3.20 -6.41
CA ALA A 22 -1.55 2.73 -5.09
C ALA A 22 -0.38 2.05 -4.34
N LEU A 23 0.37 1.19 -5.03
CA LEU A 23 1.58 0.58 -4.47
C LEU A 23 2.63 1.61 -4.08
N LYS A 24 2.82 2.64 -4.92
CA LYS A 24 3.73 3.75 -4.64
C LYS A 24 3.32 4.54 -3.39
N VAL A 25 2.01 4.77 -3.19
CA VAL A 25 1.46 5.42 -1.98
C VAL A 25 1.75 4.59 -0.73
N LEU A 26 1.65 3.27 -0.83
CA LEU A 26 1.96 2.35 0.28
C LEU A 26 3.48 2.11 0.46
N GLY A 27 4.32 2.66 -0.43
CA GLY A 27 5.75 2.41 -0.46
C GLY A 27 6.09 0.93 -0.73
N LEU A 28 5.25 0.26 -1.51
CA LEU A 28 5.39 -1.15 -1.87
C LEU A 28 5.90 -1.30 -3.31
N GLY A 29 6.70 -2.34 -3.52
CA GLY A 29 7.15 -2.74 -4.86
C GLY A 29 6.04 -3.43 -5.65
N THR A 30 6.23 -3.48 -6.97
CA THR A 30 5.31 -4.18 -7.88
C THR A 30 5.22 -5.67 -7.60
N ASP A 31 6.26 -6.31 -7.05
CA ASP A 31 6.31 -7.73 -6.68
C ASP A 31 5.70 -8.08 -5.31
N VAL A 32 5.01 -7.15 -4.64
CA VAL A 32 4.46 -7.45 -3.30
C VAL A 32 3.33 -8.47 -3.37
N ASP A 33 3.29 -9.41 -2.42
CA ASP A 33 2.17 -10.34 -2.23
C ASP A 33 1.04 -9.74 -1.37
N ARG A 34 -0.13 -10.39 -1.36
CA ARG A 34 -1.28 -9.99 -0.53
C ARG A 34 -0.94 -9.91 0.97
N THR A 35 -0.08 -10.80 1.45
CA THR A 35 0.41 -10.80 2.84
C THR A 35 1.28 -9.56 3.12
N GLY A 36 2.19 -9.23 2.20
CA GLY A 36 3.05 -8.04 2.30
C GLY A 36 2.24 -6.75 2.24
N LEU A 37 1.23 -6.70 1.37
CA LEU A 37 0.27 -5.60 1.28
C LEU A 37 -0.45 -5.35 2.61
N ARG A 38 -1.04 -6.40 3.20
CA ARG A 38 -1.76 -6.30 4.48
C ARG A 38 -0.83 -5.88 5.62
N LYS A 39 0.37 -6.45 5.69
CA LYS A 39 1.37 -6.08 6.70
C LYS A 39 1.73 -4.60 6.61
N ARG A 40 2.03 -4.12 5.41
CA ARG A 40 2.43 -2.71 5.22
C ARG A 40 1.30 -1.74 5.48
N TYR A 41 0.07 -2.10 5.09
CA TYR A 41 -1.13 -1.36 5.45
C TYR A 41 -1.27 -1.22 6.97
N SER A 42 -1.17 -2.31 7.73
CA SER A 42 -1.26 -2.25 9.19
C SER A 42 -0.16 -1.41 9.84
N GLU A 43 1.07 -1.45 9.30
CA GLU A 43 2.18 -0.60 9.76
C GLU A 43 1.89 0.89 9.52
N LEU A 44 1.44 1.26 8.31
CA LEU A 44 1.13 2.65 7.97
C LEU A 44 -0.06 3.18 8.75
N VAL A 45 -1.13 2.39 8.88
CA VAL A 45 -2.31 2.77 9.69
C VAL A 45 -1.89 3.05 11.12
N ARG A 46 -1.07 2.18 11.74
CA ARG A 46 -0.57 2.41 13.11
C ARG A 46 0.33 3.65 13.21
N ARG A 47 1.10 3.96 12.17
CA ARG A 47 1.99 5.12 12.13
C ARG A 47 1.22 6.44 12.00
N PHE A 48 0.16 6.45 11.20
CA PHE A 48 -0.66 7.64 10.95
C PHE A 48 -1.91 7.70 11.84
N HIS A 49 -2.08 6.77 12.78
CA HIS A 49 -3.29 6.70 13.59
C HIS A 49 -3.37 7.92 14.53
N PRO A 50 -4.47 8.68 14.54
CA PRO A 50 -4.62 9.87 15.37
C PRO A 50 -4.56 9.55 16.87
N ASP A 51 -5.03 8.35 17.28
CA ASP A 51 -4.91 7.86 18.66
C ASP A 51 -3.47 7.85 19.19
N ARG A 52 -2.48 7.61 18.32
CA ARG A 52 -1.06 7.64 18.70
C ARG A 52 -0.42 9.01 18.56
N ASN A 53 -1.02 9.88 17.75
CA ASN A 53 -0.55 11.23 17.48
C ASN A 53 -1.33 12.29 18.28
N GLY A 54 -2.02 11.91 19.35
CA GLY A 54 -2.72 12.85 20.23
C GLY A 54 -3.94 13.54 19.59
N GLY A 55 -4.57 12.91 18.59
CA GLY A 55 -5.71 13.49 17.85
C GLY A 55 -5.30 14.41 16.70
N ASP A 56 -4.01 14.43 16.33
CA ASP A 56 -3.51 15.30 15.27
C ASP A 56 -4.07 14.88 13.89
N ARG A 57 -4.90 15.76 13.31
CA ARG A 57 -5.56 15.53 12.03
C ARG A 57 -4.63 15.78 10.84
N ALA A 58 -3.42 16.29 11.07
CA ALA A 58 -2.45 16.54 10.01
C ALA A 58 -2.14 15.27 9.18
N HIS A 59 -2.21 14.09 9.79
CA HIS A 59 -1.93 12.81 9.15
C HIS A 59 -3.15 12.07 8.61
N GLU A 60 -4.36 12.61 8.83
CA GLU A 60 -5.61 11.98 8.41
C GLU A 60 -5.70 11.90 6.87
N GLY A 61 -5.18 12.90 6.17
CA GLY A 61 -5.08 12.91 4.71
C GLY A 61 -4.14 11.83 4.15
N GLU A 62 -3.03 11.53 4.83
CA GLU A 62 -2.16 10.42 4.46
C GLU A 62 -2.80 9.06 4.78
N LEU A 63 -3.44 8.94 5.94
CA LEU A 63 -4.17 7.73 6.31
C LEU A 63 -5.27 7.41 5.29
N GLN A 64 -6.05 8.41 4.88
CA GLN A 64 -7.06 8.29 3.82
C GLN A 64 -6.45 7.78 2.50
N LYS A 65 -5.31 8.34 2.06
CA LYS A 65 -4.60 7.89 0.85
C LYS A 65 -4.15 6.43 0.96
N VAL A 66 -3.61 6.03 2.12
CA VAL A 66 -3.19 4.65 2.41
C VAL A 66 -4.38 3.69 2.35
N ILE A 67 -5.52 4.06 2.95
CA ILE A 67 -6.75 3.26 2.94
C ILE A 67 -7.30 3.12 1.51
N ALA A 68 -7.39 4.23 0.77
CA ALA A 68 -7.88 4.22 -0.62
C ALA A 68 -7.00 3.34 -1.52
N ALA A 69 -5.68 3.48 -1.40
CA ALA A 69 -4.72 2.64 -2.12
C ALA A 69 -4.88 1.16 -1.78
N TYR A 70 -5.04 0.83 -0.50
CA TYR A 70 -5.26 -0.56 -0.07
C TYR A 70 -6.57 -1.14 -0.60
N GLN A 71 -7.68 -0.39 -0.58
CA GLN A 71 -8.96 -0.84 -1.11
C GLN A 71 -8.88 -1.13 -2.61
N GLN A 72 -8.19 -0.26 -3.36
CA GLN A 72 -7.97 -0.44 -4.79
C GLN A 72 -7.18 -1.71 -5.10
N LEU A 73 -6.12 -1.99 -4.33
CA LEU A 73 -5.30 -3.19 -4.49
C LEU A 73 -5.98 -4.46 -3.97
N LYS A 74 -6.84 -4.36 -2.94
CA LYS A 74 -7.57 -5.51 -2.38
C LYS A 74 -8.56 -6.10 -3.39
N GLY A 75 -9.18 -5.26 -4.24
CA GLY A 75 -10.09 -5.68 -5.31
C GLY A 75 -9.41 -5.99 -6.64
N ALA A 76 -8.11 -5.72 -6.76
CA ALA A 76 -7.35 -5.93 -7.98
C ALA A 76 -7.19 -7.41 -8.28
N LYS A 77 -7.35 -7.79 -9.55
CA LYS A 77 -7.07 -9.16 -10.02
C LYS A 77 -5.63 -9.57 -9.74
N ALA A 78 -4.68 -8.64 -9.66
CA ALA A 78 -3.29 -8.94 -9.31
C ALA A 78 -3.12 -9.50 -7.89
N PHE A 79 -4.05 -9.21 -6.96
CA PHE A 79 -4.00 -9.63 -5.55
C PHE A 79 -5.22 -10.46 -5.12
N ALA A 80 -6.11 -10.77 -6.06
CA ALA A 80 -7.28 -11.63 -5.87
C ALA A 80 -6.89 -13.09 -5.71
#